data_AF-A0A7R9WSF5-F1
#
_entry.id   AF-A0A7R9WSF5-F1
#
_cell.length_a   1.000
_cell.length_b   1.000
_cell.length_c   1.000
_cell.angle_alpha   90.00
_cell.angle_beta   90.00
_cell.angle_gamma   90.00
#
_symmetry.space_group_name_H-M   'P 1'
#
loop_
_entity.id
_entity.type
_entity.pdbx_description
1 polymer ?
#
loop_
_entity_poly.entity_id
_entity_poly.type
_entity_poly.pdbx_seq_one_letter_code
_entity_poly.pdbx_strand_id
1 'polypeptide(L)'
;AFGLPFGLIMTLITGGELFTGNTALVTAAYKEGKTDLGGLMKSWGASYLGNFVGSLILAYLAFKSGTLGSGPAAAAIATAKCSLAWDVAFVRGILCNWLVCMAVYMASGCSSMAGKMTAVWFPISAFVALGLDHSVANMFIIPLGIMRGAKITMSQFLLKNLIPVTLGNIVGGAICVMAPFGMTFGKWGKTVDE
;
A
#
# COMPACT_ATOMS: atom_id res chain seq x y z
N ALA A 1 13.56 7.88 2.62
CA ALA A 1 13.17 7.14 1.40
C ALA A 1 13.78 5.73 1.35
N PHE A 2 15.08 5.54 1.62
CA PHE A 2 15.80 4.26 1.47
C PHE A 2 15.09 3.02 2.02
N GLY A 3 14.48 3.07 3.21
CA GLY A 3 13.87 1.88 3.83
C GLY A 3 12.55 1.40 3.19
N LEU A 4 11.80 2.25 2.49
CA LEU A 4 10.48 1.89 1.96
C LEU A 4 10.55 0.94 0.74
N PRO A 5 11.46 1.15 -0.24
CA PRO A 5 11.70 0.14 -1.28
C PRO A 5 12.08 -1.22 -0.71
N PHE A 6 12.93 -1.27 0.33
CA PHE A 6 13.31 -2.52 0.99
C PHE A 6 12.12 -3.23 1.63
N GLY A 7 11.18 -2.50 2.21
CA GLY A 7 9.94 -3.07 2.74
C GLY A 7 9.22 -3.93 1.70
N LEU A 8 8.95 -3.36 0.52
CA LEU A 8 8.27 -4.09 -0.55
C LEU A 8 9.14 -5.22 -1.14
N ILE A 9 10.45 -5.01 -1.29
CA ILE A 9 11.37 -6.07 -1.73
C ILE A 9 11.31 -7.26 -0.78
N MET A 10 11.42 -7.03 0.53
CA MET A 10 11.34 -8.11 1.52
C MET A 10 10.01 -8.86 1.39
N THR A 11 8.88 -8.14 1.31
CA THR A 11 7.57 -8.79 1.16
C THR A 11 7.49 -9.66 -0.08
N LEU A 12 7.95 -9.19 -1.24
CA LEU A 12 7.92 -9.96 -2.48
C LEU A 12 8.86 -11.16 -2.49
N ILE A 13 10.02 -11.06 -1.84
CA ILE A 13 11.03 -12.13 -1.82
C ILE A 13 10.69 -13.19 -0.77
N THR A 14 10.14 -12.82 0.38
CA THR A 14 9.78 -13.76 1.44
C THR A 14 8.41 -14.40 1.26
N GLY A 15 7.64 -13.97 0.24
CA GLY A 15 6.27 -14.44 0.03
C GLY A 15 5.28 -13.89 1.07
N GLY A 16 5.58 -12.72 1.65
CA GLY A 16 4.63 -12.02 2.50
C GLY A 16 3.51 -11.38 1.68
N GLU A 17 2.36 -11.19 2.31
CA GLU A 17 1.17 -10.63 1.66
C GLU A 17 1.02 -9.13 2.00
N LEU A 18 0.94 -8.30 0.96
CA LEU A 18 0.71 -6.86 1.08
C LEU A 18 -0.59 -6.47 0.40
N PHE A 19 -1.53 -5.91 1.18
CA PHE A 19 -2.85 -5.51 0.70
C PHE A 19 -2.78 -4.67 -0.57
N THR A 20 -1.92 -3.65 -0.59
CA THR A 20 -1.81 -2.71 -1.71
C THR A 20 -1.41 -3.40 -3.02
N GLY A 21 -0.49 -4.36 -2.99
CA GLY A 21 -0.17 -5.20 -4.15
C GLY A 21 -1.35 -6.10 -4.57
N ASN A 22 -2.04 -6.68 -3.58
CA ASN A 22 -3.17 -7.59 -3.80
C ASN A 22 -4.38 -6.88 -4.45
N THR A 23 -4.53 -5.57 -4.24
CA THR A 23 -5.58 -4.79 -4.93
C THR A 23 -5.47 -4.88 -6.45
N ALA A 24 -4.27 -5.00 -7.01
CA ALA A 24 -4.09 -5.22 -8.45
C ALA A 24 -4.10 -6.71 -8.80
N LEU A 25 -3.19 -7.50 -8.22
CA LEU A 25 -2.95 -8.88 -8.69
C LEU A 25 -4.15 -9.81 -8.47
N VAL A 26 -4.83 -9.69 -7.31
CA VAL A 26 -5.96 -10.58 -6.99
C VAL A 26 -7.22 -10.13 -7.73
N THR A 27 -7.37 -8.84 -8.02
CA THR A 27 -8.41 -8.36 -8.95
C THR A 27 -8.20 -8.94 -10.34
N ALA A 28 -6.96 -8.99 -10.82
CA ALA A 28 -6.62 -9.67 -12.06
C ALA A 28 -7.05 -11.14 -12.01
N ALA A 29 -6.67 -11.86 -10.96
CA ALA A 29 -7.04 -13.27 -10.78
C ALA A 29 -8.56 -13.49 -10.77
N TYR A 30 -9.33 -12.62 -10.09
CA TYR A 30 -10.79 -12.70 -10.06
C TYR A 30 -11.39 -12.53 -11.46
N LYS A 31 -10.94 -11.51 -12.18
CA LYS A 31 -11.47 -11.21 -13.52
C LYS A 31 -10.99 -12.17 -14.61
N GLU A 32 -9.86 -12.83 -14.41
CA GLU A 32 -9.39 -13.94 -15.25
C GLU A 32 -10.01 -15.29 -14.88
N GLY A 33 -10.97 -15.33 -13.94
CA GLY A 33 -11.67 -16.55 -13.53
C GLY A 33 -10.83 -17.54 -12.71
N LYS A 34 -9.70 -17.08 -12.14
CA LYS A 34 -8.83 -17.89 -11.28
C LYS A 34 -9.27 -17.92 -9.82
N THR A 35 -10.18 -17.02 -9.44
CA THR A 35 -10.82 -16.98 -8.12
C THR A 35 -12.20 -16.34 -8.25
N ASP A 36 -13.05 -16.50 -7.23
CA ASP A 36 -14.36 -15.86 -7.14
C ASP A 36 -14.29 -14.58 -6.30
N LEU A 37 -15.44 -13.89 -6.16
CA LEU A 37 -15.52 -12.68 -5.35
C LEU A 37 -15.20 -12.97 -3.88
N GLY A 38 -15.57 -14.16 -3.37
CA GLY A 38 -15.24 -14.60 -2.02
C GLY A 38 -13.72 -14.69 -1.79
N GLY A 39 -12.99 -15.27 -2.73
CA GLY A 39 -11.53 -15.36 -2.70
C GLY A 39 -10.85 -13.98 -2.78
N LEU A 40 -11.34 -13.08 -3.63
CA LEU A 40 -10.88 -11.69 -3.70
C LEU A 40 -11.03 -10.98 -2.35
N MET A 41 -12.25 -10.99 -1.79
CA MET A 41 -12.55 -10.33 -0.52
C MET A 41 -11.79 -10.95 0.65
N LYS A 42 -11.60 -12.28 0.64
CA LYS A 42 -10.78 -12.98 1.64
C LYS A 42 -9.32 -12.54 1.58
N SER A 43 -8.73 -12.47 0.38
CA SER A 43 -7.35 -12.02 0.21
C SER A 43 -7.18 -10.58 0.69
N TRP A 44 -8.05 -9.68 0.25
CA TRP A 44 -8.01 -8.27 0.65
C TRP A 44 -8.20 -8.10 2.15
N GLY A 45 -9.23 -8.72 2.73
CA GLY A 45 -9.52 -8.63 4.16
C GLY A 45 -8.39 -9.21 5.03
N ALA A 46 -7.91 -10.41 4.70
CA ALA A 46 -6.86 -11.07 5.47
C ALA A 46 -5.53 -10.31 5.40
N SER A 47 -5.11 -9.88 4.20
CA SER A 47 -3.88 -9.11 4.02
C SER A 47 -3.97 -7.74 4.71
N TYR A 48 -5.10 -7.02 4.57
CA TYR A 48 -5.29 -5.72 5.22
C TYR A 48 -5.26 -5.82 6.74
N LEU A 49 -5.96 -6.79 7.31
CA LEU A 49 -5.99 -7.01 8.77
C LEU A 49 -4.61 -7.43 9.28
N GLY A 50 -3.93 -8.37 8.61
CA GLY A 50 -2.58 -8.79 8.96
C GLY A 50 -1.58 -7.64 8.89
N ASN A 51 -1.65 -6.81 7.84
CA ASN A 51 -0.84 -5.61 7.69
C ASN A 51 -1.12 -4.59 8.80
N PHE A 52 -2.39 -4.40 9.18
CA PHE A 52 -2.78 -3.50 10.27
C PHE A 52 -2.21 -3.95 11.61
N VAL A 53 -2.46 -5.21 12.00
CA VAL A 53 -1.97 -5.78 13.26
C VAL A 53 -0.44 -5.77 13.31
N GLY A 54 0.22 -6.21 12.23
CA GLY A 54 1.68 -6.20 12.14
C GLY A 54 2.26 -4.78 12.25
N SER A 55 1.63 -3.79 11.61
CA SER A 55 2.08 -2.40 11.67
C SER A 55 1.94 -1.80 13.07
N LEU A 56 0.87 -2.13 13.80
CA LEU A 56 0.68 -1.69 15.19
C LEU A 56 1.71 -2.31 16.13
N ILE A 57 2.00 -3.61 15.99
CA ILE A 57 3.03 -4.29 16.77
C ILE A 57 4.39 -3.63 16.50
N LEU A 58 4.74 -3.42 15.23
CA LEU A 58 6.01 -2.78 14.86
C LEU A 58 6.09 -1.33 15.36
N ALA A 59 5.00 -0.56 15.27
CA ALA A 59 4.95 0.80 15.81
C ALA A 59 5.19 0.83 17.31
N TYR A 60 4.58 -0.11 18.07
CA TYR A 60 4.79 -0.23 19.51
C TYR A 60 6.23 -0.62 19.85
N LEU A 61 6.80 -1.61 19.14
CA LEU A 61 8.19 -2.02 19.34
C LEU A 61 9.17 -0.88 19.03
N ALA A 62 8.95 -0.13 17.93
CA ALA A 62 9.76 1.04 17.58
C ALA A 62 9.63 2.17 18.61
N PHE A 63 8.45 2.35 19.21
CA PHE A 63 8.26 3.27 20.32
C PHE A 63 9.06 2.83 21.56
N LYS A 64 8.92 1.56 21.96
CA LYS A 64 9.58 0.99 23.14
C LYS A 64 11.10 0.93 23.01
N SER A 65 11.63 0.68 21.82
CA SER A 65 13.07 0.62 21.56
C SER A 65 13.72 2.00 21.46
N GLY A 66 12.93 3.07 21.37
CA GLY A 66 13.45 4.42 21.12
C GLY A 66 13.95 4.62 19.67
N THR A 67 13.82 3.62 18.79
CA THR A 67 14.21 3.69 17.38
C THR A 67 13.37 4.74 16.63
N LEU A 68 13.93 5.29 15.55
CA LEU A 68 13.40 6.47 14.83
C LEU A 68 13.39 7.76 15.68
N GLY A 69 14.17 7.75 16.77
CA GLY A 69 14.40 8.89 17.66
C GLY A 69 13.21 9.21 18.57
N SER A 70 13.49 9.96 19.64
CA SER A 70 12.48 10.62 20.49
C SER A 70 11.92 11.90 19.88
N GLY A 71 12.34 12.26 18.66
CA GLY A 71 12.08 13.54 18.04
C GLY A 71 10.66 13.72 17.49
N PRO A 72 10.26 14.97 17.22
CA PRO A 72 8.93 15.34 16.74
C PRO A 72 8.62 14.85 15.31
N ALA A 73 9.55 14.20 14.62
CA ALA A 73 9.39 13.84 13.21
C ALA A 73 8.19 12.90 12.97
N ALA A 74 8.05 11.82 13.73
CA ALA A 74 6.90 10.92 13.60
C ALA A 74 5.58 11.62 13.96
N ALA A 75 5.59 12.45 15.00
CA ALA A 75 4.42 13.20 15.42
C ALA A 75 3.99 14.27 14.38
N ALA A 76 4.96 14.96 13.78
CA ALA A 76 4.74 15.93 12.71
C ALA A 76 4.22 15.27 11.44
N ILE A 77 4.76 14.11 11.06
CA ILE A 77 4.27 13.33 9.91
C ILE A 77 2.83 12.88 10.16
N ALA A 78 2.53 12.35 11.35
CA ALA A 78 1.17 11.93 11.70
C ALA A 78 0.18 13.10 11.64
N THR A 79 0.56 14.27 12.17
CA THR A 79 -0.24 15.49 12.13
C THR A 79 -0.47 15.95 10.71
N ALA A 80 0.58 16.03 9.87
CA ALA A 80 0.48 16.45 8.48
C ALA A 80 -0.47 15.53 7.68
N LYS A 81 -0.33 14.21 7.84
CA LYS A 81 -1.15 13.21 7.15
C LYS A 81 -2.62 13.23 7.56
N CYS A 82 -2.91 13.52 8.82
CA CYS A 82 -4.29 13.60 9.33
C CYS A 82 -4.93 14.99 9.15
N SER A 83 -4.17 15.98 8.67
CA SER A 83 -4.63 17.35 8.39
C SER A 83 -4.97 17.57 6.91
N LEU A 84 -4.73 16.58 6.04
CA LEU A 84 -5.10 16.65 4.64
C LEU A 84 -6.62 16.72 4.47
N ALA A 85 -7.06 17.43 3.44
CA ALA A 85 -8.43 17.32 2.96
C ALA A 85 -8.68 15.89 2.44
N TRP A 86 -9.92 15.42 2.58
CA TRP A 86 -10.27 14.02 2.33
C TRP A 86 -10.00 13.62 0.87
N ASP A 87 -10.37 14.48 -0.07
CA ASP A 87 -10.14 14.34 -1.51
C ASP A 87 -8.65 14.30 -1.84
N VAL A 88 -7.85 15.16 -1.20
CA VAL A 88 -6.39 15.16 -1.38
C VAL A 88 -5.78 13.85 -0.89
N ALA A 89 -6.20 13.34 0.27
CA ALA A 89 -5.73 12.05 0.79
C ALA A 89 -6.13 10.89 -0.12
N PHE A 90 -7.35 10.93 -0.68
CA PHE A 90 -7.84 9.94 -1.63
C PHE A 90 -7.03 9.94 -2.93
N VAL A 91 -6.82 11.10 -3.57
CA VAL A 91 -6.03 11.22 -4.81
C VAL A 91 -4.57 10.81 -4.58
N ARG A 92 -3.96 11.21 -3.46
CA ARG A 92 -2.62 10.74 -3.08
C ARG A 92 -2.57 9.22 -2.90
N GLY A 93 -3.65 8.62 -2.40
CA GLY A 93 -3.82 7.17 -2.34
C GLY A 93 -3.83 6.50 -3.71
N ILE A 94 -4.55 7.08 -4.68
CA ILE A 94 -4.60 6.57 -6.06
C ILE A 94 -3.19 6.57 -6.67
N LEU A 95 -2.53 7.74 -6.65
CA LEU A 95 -1.22 7.92 -7.24
C LEU A 95 -0.17 7.03 -6.56
N CYS A 96 -0.24 6.88 -5.24
CA CYS A 96 0.65 5.99 -4.50
C CYS A 96 0.53 4.56 -5.01
N ASN A 97 -0.71 4.04 -5.05
CA ASN A 97 -0.88 2.64 -5.36
C ASN A 97 -0.74 2.32 -6.85
N TRP A 98 -0.87 3.31 -7.72
CA TRP A 98 -0.43 3.17 -9.11
C TRP A 98 1.04 2.75 -9.16
N LEU A 99 1.92 3.50 -8.48
CA LEU A 99 3.37 3.22 -8.47
C LEU A 99 3.70 1.91 -7.76
N VAL A 100 3.02 1.59 -6.66
CA VAL A 100 3.21 0.32 -5.93
C VAL A 100 2.81 -0.86 -6.80
N CYS A 101 1.64 -0.84 -7.43
CA CYS A 101 1.17 -1.94 -8.26
C CYS A 101 2.03 -2.09 -9.53
N MET A 102 2.53 -0.99 -10.11
CA MET A 102 3.52 -1.07 -11.20
C MET A 102 4.83 -1.71 -10.75
N ALA A 103 5.35 -1.36 -9.57
CA ALA A 103 6.54 -2.02 -9.01
C ALA A 103 6.33 -3.54 -8.83
N VAL A 104 5.19 -3.94 -8.26
CA VAL A 104 4.85 -5.35 -8.07
C VAL A 104 4.71 -6.07 -9.41
N TYR A 105 4.02 -5.47 -10.38
CA TYR A 105 3.84 -6.05 -11.71
C TYR A 105 5.18 -6.22 -12.45
N MET A 106 6.02 -5.19 -12.47
CA MET A 106 7.35 -5.25 -13.06
C MET A 106 8.24 -6.31 -12.38
N ALA A 107 8.20 -6.38 -11.04
CA ALA A 107 8.96 -7.38 -10.29
C ALA A 107 8.47 -8.81 -10.55
N SER A 108 7.17 -9.01 -10.83
CA SER A 108 6.62 -10.32 -11.17
C SER A 108 7.15 -10.86 -12.51
N GLY A 109 7.51 -9.98 -13.45
CA GLY A 109 8.14 -10.33 -14.72
C GLY A 109 9.65 -10.57 -14.64
N CYS A 110 10.27 -10.36 -13.48
CA CYS A 110 11.72 -10.47 -13.29
C CYS A 110 12.10 -11.85 -12.71
N SER A 111 13.09 -12.52 -13.30
CA SER A 111 13.61 -13.82 -12.81
C SER A 111 14.73 -13.68 -11.78
N SER A 112 15.52 -12.60 -11.82
CA SER A 112 16.64 -12.36 -10.90
C SER A 112 16.24 -11.47 -9.72
N MET A 113 16.86 -11.70 -8.55
CA MET A 113 16.68 -10.85 -7.38
C MET A 113 17.07 -9.39 -7.68
N ALA A 114 18.19 -9.17 -8.38
CA ALA A 114 18.63 -7.83 -8.78
C ALA A 114 17.62 -7.11 -9.69
N GLY A 115 16.98 -7.84 -10.61
CA GLY A 115 15.89 -7.31 -11.45
C GLY A 115 14.68 -6.89 -10.63
N LYS A 116 14.23 -7.75 -9.70
CA LYS A 116 13.13 -7.44 -8.78
C LYS A 116 13.43 -6.22 -7.90
N MET A 117 14.65 -6.13 -7.37
CA MET A 117 15.08 -4.98 -6.56
C MET A 117 15.02 -3.69 -7.36
N THR A 118 15.55 -3.69 -8.59
CA THR A 118 15.54 -2.52 -9.48
C THR A 118 14.11 -2.11 -9.86
N ALA A 119 13.25 -3.08 -10.19
CA ALA A 119 11.85 -2.86 -10.54
C ALA A 119 11.06 -2.21 -9.39
N VAL A 120 11.37 -2.56 -8.14
CA VAL A 120 10.75 -1.98 -6.95
C VAL A 120 11.37 -0.64 -6.57
N TRP A 121 12.67 -0.47 -6.76
CA TRP A 121 13.41 0.66 -6.21
C TRP A 121 12.88 2.02 -6.67
N PHE A 122 12.75 2.19 -7.99
CA PHE A 122 12.43 3.49 -8.58
C PHE A 122 10.98 3.91 -8.32
N PRO A 123 9.95 3.07 -8.56
CA PRO A 123 8.57 3.49 -8.31
C PRO A 123 8.30 3.79 -6.83
N ILE A 124 8.88 3.01 -5.92
CA ILE A 124 8.70 3.22 -4.48
C ILE A 124 9.44 4.46 -4.01
N SER A 125 10.65 4.71 -4.51
CA SER A 125 11.38 5.96 -4.22
C SER A 125 10.61 7.18 -4.74
N ALA A 126 10.01 7.08 -5.93
CA ALA A 126 9.23 8.14 -6.54
C ALA A 126 7.98 8.51 -5.71
N PHE A 127 7.17 7.54 -5.28
CA PHE A 127 5.97 7.89 -4.51
C PHE A 127 6.32 8.57 -3.17
N VAL A 128 7.43 8.16 -2.56
CA VAL A 128 7.92 8.76 -1.32
C VAL A 128 8.40 10.19 -1.55
N ALA A 129 9.17 10.42 -2.62
CA ALA A 129 9.64 11.75 -2.99
C ALA A 129 8.46 12.70 -3.33
N LEU A 130 7.41 12.17 -3.94
CA LEU A 130 6.18 12.90 -4.27
C LEU A 130 5.25 13.11 -3.06
N GLY A 131 5.56 12.56 -1.89
CA GLY A 131 4.75 12.72 -0.68
C GLY A 131 3.37 12.05 -0.76
N LEU A 132 3.27 10.93 -1.50
CA LEU A 132 2.02 10.20 -1.68
C LEU A 132 1.67 9.33 -0.46
N ASP A 133 0.41 8.92 -0.36
CA ASP A 133 -0.12 8.26 0.82
C ASP A 133 -0.37 6.76 0.58
N HIS A 134 0.29 5.94 1.40
CA HIS A 134 0.16 4.49 1.37
C HIS A 134 -0.55 4.01 2.63
N SER A 135 -1.67 3.31 2.49
CA SER A 135 -2.49 2.85 3.62
C SER A 135 -1.67 2.06 4.65
N VAL A 136 -0.97 1.00 4.23
CA VAL A 136 -0.15 0.18 5.14
C VAL A 136 1.00 0.95 5.81
N ALA A 137 1.71 1.83 5.09
CA ALA A 137 2.74 2.66 5.72
C ALA A 137 2.12 3.63 6.75
N ASN A 138 0.93 4.15 6.48
CA ASN A 138 0.18 5.02 7.38
C ASN A 138 -0.29 4.27 8.64
N MET A 139 -0.58 2.95 8.54
CA MET A 139 -0.87 2.08 9.70
C MET A 139 0.30 1.94 10.68
N PHE A 140 1.54 2.21 10.24
CA PHE A 140 2.72 2.24 11.10
C PHE A 140 3.02 3.65 11.62
N ILE A 141 3.20 4.61 10.71
CA ILE A 141 3.78 5.91 11.07
C ILE A 141 2.82 6.79 11.87
N ILE A 142 1.50 6.68 11.65
CA ILE A 142 0.51 7.49 12.37
C ILE A 142 0.36 7.00 13.82
N PRO A 143 0.15 5.69 14.10
CA PRO A 143 0.17 5.19 15.47
C PRO A 143 1.48 5.45 16.21
N LEU A 144 2.63 5.31 15.54
CA LEU A 144 3.91 5.71 16.11
C LEU A 144 3.93 7.20 16.47
N GLY A 145 3.46 8.06 15.58
CA GLY A 145 3.36 9.50 15.82
C GLY A 145 2.45 9.86 17.00
N ILE A 146 1.33 9.16 17.17
CA ILE A 146 0.42 9.32 18.32
C ILE A 146 1.15 8.95 19.63
N MET A 147 1.84 7.80 19.67
CA MET A 147 2.65 7.40 20.84
C MET A 147 3.78 8.39 21.14
N ARG A 148 4.27 9.11 20.13
CA ARG A 148 5.30 10.15 20.23
C ARG A 148 4.74 11.57 20.46
N GLY A 149 3.44 11.70 20.74
CA GLY A 149 2.84 12.97 21.18
C GLY A 149 2.05 13.74 20.12
N ALA A 150 1.74 13.16 18.95
CA ALA A 150 0.80 13.76 18.02
C ALA A 150 -0.60 13.84 18.64
N LYS A 151 -1.20 15.04 18.61
CA LYS A 151 -2.57 15.27 19.11
C LYS A 151 -3.63 14.81 18.09
N ILE A 152 -3.55 13.54 17.70
CA ILE A 152 -4.46 12.90 16.74
C ILE A 152 -5.26 11.82 17.47
N THR A 153 -6.58 11.93 17.42
CA THR A 153 -7.48 10.89 17.94
C THR A 153 -7.52 9.70 17.00
N MET A 154 -7.89 8.53 17.52
CA MET A 154 -8.04 7.34 16.70
C MET A 154 -9.11 7.52 15.61
N SER A 155 -10.19 8.23 15.93
CA SER A 155 -11.23 8.61 14.94
C SER A 155 -10.66 9.48 13.81
N GLN A 156 -9.83 10.48 14.11
CA GLN A 156 -9.19 11.31 13.09
C GLN A 156 -8.26 10.49 12.20
N PHE A 157 -7.44 9.59 12.78
CA PHE A 157 -6.59 8.70 11.98
C PHE A 157 -7.43 7.86 11.01
N LEU A 158 -8.48 7.19 11.51
CA LEU A 158 -9.30 6.31 10.69
C LEU A 158 -10.07 7.09 9.60
N LEU A 159 -10.81 8.13 9.99
CA LEU A 159 -11.73 8.83 9.09
C LEU A 159 -11.05 9.83 8.15
N LYS A 160 -10.02 10.54 8.61
CA LYS A 160 -9.35 11.58 7.80
C LYS A 160 -8.18 11.06 6.98
N ASN A 161 -7.59 9.92 7.36
CA ASN A 161 -6.44 9.37 6.65
C ASN A 161 -6.66 7.94 6.17
N LEU A 162 -6.89 6.98 7.07
CA LEU A 162 -6.80 5.57 6.69
C LEU A 162 -7.86 5.17 5.66
N ILE A 163 -9.12 5.58 5.85
CA ILE A 163 -10.22 5.31 4.92
C ILE A 163 -9.96 5.94 3.53
N PRO A 164 -9.80 7.27 3.38
CA PRO A 164 -9.59 7.88 2.06
C PRO A 164 -8.38 7.28 1.34
N VAL A 165 -7.27 7.08 2.04
CA VAL A 165 -6.05 6.52 1.45
C VAL A 165 -6.26 5.06 1.03
N THR A 166 -6.98 4.26 1.81
CA THR A 166 -7.28 2.86 1.47
C THR A 166 -8.17 2.78 0.23
N LEU A 167 -9.22 3.58 0.16
CA LEU A 167 -10.10 3.66 -1.01
C LEU A 167 -9.32 4.13 -2.24
N GLY A 168 -8.47 5.14 -2.10
CA GLY A 168 -7.59 5.60 -3.15
C GLY A 168 -6.64 4.50 -3.61
N ASN A 169 -6.04 3.75 -2.68
CA ASN A 169 -5.17 2.64 -3.04
C ASN A 169 -5.93 1.55 -3.82
N ILE A 170 -7.14 1.17 -3.40
CA ILE A 170 -7.98 0.20 -4.15
C ILE A 170 -8.20 0.67 -5.59
N VAL A 171 -8.60 1.93 -5.79
CA VAL A 171 -8.81 2.52 -7.12
C VAL A 171 -7.50 2.51 -7.93
N GLY A 172 -6.39 2.94 -7.33
CA GLY A 172 -5.08 2.97 -8.00
C GLY A 172 -4.62 1.59 -8.48
N GLY A 173 -4.83 0.54 -7.68
CA GLY A 173 -4.42 -0.82 -8.03
C GLY A 173 -5.38 -1.53 -8.98
N ALA A 174 -6.66 -1.63 -8.58
CA ALA A 174 -7.66 -2.41 -9.31
C ALA A 174 -8.09 -1.75 -10.62
N ILE A 175 -8.20 -0.42 -10.64
CA ILE A 175 -8.74 0.34 -11.78
C ILE A 175 -7.60 0.95 -12.58
N CYS A 176 -6.77 1.83 -11.98
CA CYS A 176 -5.81 2.60 -12.76
C CYS A 176 -4.68 1.75 -13.35
N VAL A 177 -4.25 0.69 -12.64
CA VAL A 177 -3.24 -0.24 -13.15
C VAL A 177 -3.90 -1.45 -13.78
N MET A 178 -4.60 -2.29 -13.00
CA MET A 178 -4.94 -3.61 -13.50
C MET A 178 -6.00 -3.61 -14.59
N ALA A 179 -6.94 -2.65 -14.61
CA ALA A 179 -7.98 -2.63 -15.63
C ALA A 179 -7.44 -2.40 -17.05
N PRO A 180 -6.59 -1.40 -17.33
CA PRO A 180 -5.95 -1.25 -18.64
C PRO A 180 -5.16 -2.49 -19.09
N PHE A 181 -4.35 -3.09 -18.19
CA PHE A 181 -3.60 -4.31 -18.51
C PHE A 181 -4.53 -5.50 -18.79
N GLY A 182 -5.58 -5.67 -17.97
CA GLY A 182 -6.56 -6.74 -18.14
C GLY A 182 -7.40 -6.61 -19.41
N MET A 183 -7.76 -5.39 -19.82
CA MET A 183 -8.48 -5.15 -21.08
C MET A 183 -7.59 -5.41 -22.31
N THR A 184 -6.32 -5.02 -22.23
CA THR A 184 -5.38 -5.13 -23.36
C THR A 184 -4.85 -6.56 -23.52
N PHE A 185 -4.36 -7.14 -22.43
CA PHE A 185 -3.62 -8.42 -22.45
C PHE A 185 -4.39 -9.59 -21.85
N GLY A 186 -5.45 -9.32 -21.09
CA GLY A 186 -6.27 -10.33 -20.44
C GLY A 186 -7.60 -10.58 -21.15
N LYS A 187 -8.54 -11.13 -20.37
CA LYS A 187 -9.91 -11.46 -20.78
C LYS A 187 -10.94 -10.42 -20.35
N TRP A 188 -10.52 -9.30 -19.76
CA TRP A 188 -11.47 -8.33 -19.23
C TRP A 188 -12.27 -7.69 -20.37
N GLY A 189 -13.58 -7.91 -20.36
CA GLY A 189 -14.48 -7.35 -21.38
C GLY A 189 -14.47 -8.10 -22.71
N LYS A 190 -13.72 -9.21 -22.83
CA LYS A 190 -13.80 -10.12 -23.99
C LYS A 190 -14.81 -11.23 -23.69
N THR A 191 -15.67 -11.54 -24.64
CA THR A 191 -16.54 -12.71 -24.56
C THR A 191 -15.72 -13.99 -24.77
N VAL A 192 -16.16 -15.11 -24.20
CA VAL A 192 -15.43 -16.38 -24.12
C VAL A 192 -15.03 -16.97 -25.50
N ASP A 193 -15.54 -16.41 -26.59
CA ASP A 193 -15.37 -16.86 -27.97
C ASP A 193 -14.38 -16.02 -28.82
N GLU A 194 -13.64 -15.07 -28.22
CA GLU A 194 -12.52 -14.32 -28.84
C GLU A 194 -11.16 -14.72 -28.25
#